data_AF-A0A6C7ED77-F1
#
_entry.id   AF-A0A6C7ED77-F1
#
_cell.length_a   1.000
_cell.length_b   1.000
_cell.length_c   1.000
_cell.angle_alpha   90.00
_cell.angle_beta   90.00
_cell.angle_gamma   90.00
#
_symmetry.space_group_name_H-M   'P 1'
#
loop_
_entity.id
_entity.type
_entity.pdbx_description
1 polymer ?
#
loop_
_entity_poly.entity_id
_entity_poly.type
_entity_poly.pdbx_seq_one_letter_code
_entity_poly.pdbx_strand_id
1 'polypeptide(L)'
;MRLGRLAVAAAALMALGACSSDEPAVDDSAIVSAGVAGEAEFVDDIDAAIAAVEAELGASQRYFEITANPQLTNIFVAVDDETAVVPYLFIDGELQPPAPKQTGANGHTFAASDVDIDGGLVAERFADELPNTAINAVSVYGDGFGATYVVAGRSEVGGLLDIVVTGDGQIVSVDPI
;
A
#
# COMPACT_ATOMS: atom_id res chain seq x y z
N MET A 1 -22.07 63.11 -22.62
CA MET A 1 -23.13 63.87 -21.89
C MET A 1 -24.42 63.05 -21.89
N ARG A 2 -24.81 62.50 -20.74
CA ARG A 2 -26.19 62.57 -20.18
C ARG A 2 -26.18 61.91 -18.79
N LEU A 3 -26.70 62.69 -17.84
CA LEU A 3 -26.84 62.45 -16.41
C LEU A 3 -28.08 61.60 -16.08
N GLY A 4 -28.03 60.96 -14.90
CA GLY A 4 -29.17 60.83 -13.98
C GLY A 4 -29.92 59.49 -14.05
N ARG A 5 -30.43 58.88 -12.97
CA ARG A 5 -30.80 59.29 -11.60
C ARG A 5 -30.83 58.02 -10.70
N LEU A 6 -30.46 58.08 -9.41
CA LEU A 6 -31.34 57.95 -8.22
C LEU A 6 -32.61 57.08 -8.42
N ALA A 7 -33.12 56.24 -7.51
CA ALA A 7 -32.76 55.73 -6.18
C ALA A 7 -33.90 54.76 -5.72
N VAL A 8 -33.65 53.98 -4.66
CA VAL A 8 -34.59 53.57 -3.57
C VAL A 8 -35.54 52.34 -3.72
N ALA A 9 -35.53 51.56 -2.62
CA ALA A 9 -36.58 50.74 -1.95
C ALA A 9 -36.83 49.25 -2.29
N ALA A 10 -36.27 48.40 -1.42
CA ALA A 10 -36.92 47.39 -0.56
C ALA A 10 -38.25 46.73 -0.96
N ALA A 11 -38.27 45.39 -0.91
CA ALA A 11 -39.36 44.60 -0.30
C ALA A 11 -38.86 43.19 0.08
N ALA A 12 -38.93 42.87 1.36
CA ALA A 12 -38.82 41.51 1.88
C ALA A 12 -40.13 40.76 1.65
N LEU A 13 -40.07 39.53 1.15
CA LEU A 13 -41.20 38.60 1.14
C LEU A 13 -40.76 37.34 1.92
N MET A 14 -41.30 37.19 3.13
CA MET A 14 -41.26 35.93 3.86
C MET A 14 -42.28 34.99 3.23
N ALA A 15 -41.82 33.87 2.69
CA ALA A 15 -42.67 32.73 2.35
C ALA A 15 -42.48 31.64 3.41
N LEU A 16 -43.52 31.45 4.23
CA LEU A 16 -43.69 30.28 5.08
C LEU A 16 -44.03 29.09 4.16
N GLY A 17 -43.07 28.19 3.97
CA GLY A 17 -43.24 26.89 3.30
C GLY A 17 -43.27 25.78 4.33
N ALA A 18 -44.39 25.05 4.38
CA ALA A 18 -44.70 24.00 5.34
C ALA A 18 -43.83 22.74 5.19
N CYS A 19 -43.63 22.04 6.31
CA CYS A 19 -43.06 20.71 6.39
C CYS A 19 -43.84 19.68 5.54
N SER A 20 -43.12 18.91 4.74
CA SER A 20 -43.47 17.52 4.46
C SER A 20 -42.16 16.75 4.48
N SER A 21 -42.01 15.92 5.51
CA SER A 21 -40.82 15.11 5.80
C SER A 21 -40.61 14.10 4.69
N ASP A 22 -39.54 14.28 3.93
CA ASP A 22 -39.05 13.34 2.92
C ASP A 22 -37.73 12.80 3.50
N GLU A 23 -37.80 11.66 4.19
CA GLU A 23 -36.61 10.92 4.63
C GLU A 23 -36.33 9.86 3.56
N PRO A 24 -35.29 10.01 2.74
CA PRO A 24 -34.86 8.91 1.90
C PRO A 24 -34.39 7.79 2.83
N ALA A 25 -34.89 6.58 2.59
CA ALA A 25 -34.37 5.38 3.23
C ALA A 25 -32.86 5.34 3.00
N VAL A 26 -32.10 5.46 4.09
CA VAL A 26 -30.66 5.23 4.07
C VAL A 26 -30.48 3.75 3.74
N ASP A 27 -29.98 3.48 2.55
CA ASP A 27 -29.54 2.16 2.14
C ASP A 27 -28.31 1.81 2.99
N ASP A 28 -28.52 1.05 4.07
CA ASP A 28 -27.47 0.51 4.94
C ASP A 28 -26.51 -0.45 4.20
N SER A 29 -26.72 -0.71 2.89
CA SER A 29 -25.78 -1.46 2.06
C SER A 29 -24.52 -0.66 1.67
N ALA A 30 -24.42 0.62 2.04
CA ALA A 30 -23.26 1.47 1.75
C ALA A 30 -22.23 1.58 2.90
N ILE A 31 -22.38 0.79 3.98
CA ILE A 31 -21.30 0.60 4.97
C ILE A 31 -20.51 -0.68 4.60
N VAL A 32 -19.93 -0.69 3.41
CA VAL A 32 -18.84 -1.61 3.07
C VAL A 32 -17.69 -0.78 2.49
N SER A 33 -16.52 -0.96 3.09
CA SER A 33 -15.20 -0.66 2.50
C SER A 33 -14.78 0.79 2.25
N ALA A 34 -15.00 1.72 3.19
CA ALA A 34 -14.19 2.96 3.24
C ALA A 34 -13.02 2.87 4.24
N GLY A 35 -13.00 1.87 5.12
CA GLY A 35 -11.97 1.71 6.16
C GLY A 35 -10.78 0.83 5.76
N VAL A 36 -10.94 -0.05 4.77
CA VAL A 36 -9.94 -1.08 4.40
C VAL A 36 -9.20 -0.80 3.09
N ALA A 37 -9.74 0.07 2.23
CA ALA A 37 -9.16 0.34 0.91
C ALA A 37 -7.80 1.06 0.97
N GLY A 38 -7.43 1.63 2.13
CA GLY A 38 -6.15 2.33 2.32
C GLY A 38 -5.12 1.56 3.16
N GLU A 39 -5.47 0.42 3.76
CA GLU A 39 -4.62 -0.22 4.79
C GLU A 39 -3.43 -1.00 4.20
N ALA A 40 -3.40 -1.24 2.89
CA ALA A 40 -2.32 -1.95 2.21
C ALA A 40 -1.89 -1.29 0.88
N GLU A 41 -2.19 -0.01 0.65
CA GLU A 41 -1.80 0.70 -0.59
C GLU A 41 -0.27 0.65 -0.84
N PHE A 42 0.52 0.63 0.24
CA PHE A 42 1.98 0.51 0.16
C PHE A 42 2.46 -0.84 -0.40
N VAL A 43 1.59 -1.86 -0.50
CA VAL A 43 1.93 -3.12 -1.17
C VAL A 43 2.11 -2.88 -2.68
N ASP A 44 1.29 -2.01 -3.27
CA ASP A 44 1.40 -1.66 -4.69
C ASP A 44 2.68 -0.86 -5.00
N ASP A 45 3.29 -0.22 -3.98
CA ASP A 45 4.59 0.44 -4.11
C ASP A 45 5.73 -0.56 -4.36
N ILE A 46 5.54 -1.87 -4.13
CA ILE A 46 6.55 -2.89 -4.42
C ILE A 46 6.85 -2.95 -5.92
N ASP A 47 5.81 -3.04 -6.75
CA ASP A 47 5.96 -3.08 -8.22
C ASP A 47 6.52 -1.76 -8.76
N ALA A 48 6.07 -0.63 -8.22
CA ALA A 48 6.57 0.69 -8.59
C ALA A 48 8.06 0.84 -8.24
N ALA A 49 8.47 0.37 -7.07
CA ALA A 49 9.85 0.40 -6.60
C ALA A 49 10.77 -0.49 -7.45
N ILE A 50 10.33 -1.70 -7.79
CA ILE A 50 11.03 -2.61 -8.71
C ILE A 50 11.23 -1.90 -10.06
N ALA A 51 10.15 -1.39 -10.65
CA ALA A 51 10.20 -0.71 -11.94
C ALA A 51 11.15 0.50 -11.93
N ALA A 52 11.17 1.27 -10.85
CA ALA A 52 12.06 2.41 -10.70
C ALA A 52 13.54 1.99 -10.64
N VAL A 53 13.87 0.94 -9.89
CA VAL A 53 15.23 0.38 -9.84
C VAL A 53 15.68 -0.15 -11.20
N GLU A 54 14.83 -0.93 -11.88
CA GLU A 54 15.18 -1.49 -13.19
C GLU A 54 15.34 -0.39 -14.25
N ALA A 55 14.55 0.68 -14.17
CA ALA A 55 14.69 1.84 -15.05
C ALA A 55 16.01 2.59 -14.80
N GLU A 56 16.39 2.81 -13.54
CA GLU A 56 17.67 3.44 -13.17
C GLU A 56 18.88 2.62 -13.64
N LEU A 57 18.82 1.29 -13.50
CA LEU A 57 19.91 0.38 -13.86
C LEU A 57 19.89 -0.06 -15.33
N GLY A 58 18.80 0.21 -16.05
CA GLY A 58 18.65 -0.07 -17.48
C GLY A 58 18.53 -1.55 -17.85
N ALA A 59 18.24 -2.42 -16.89
CA ALA A 59 18.10 -3.86 -17.08
C ALA A 59 17.28 -4.50 -15.95
N SER A 60 16.77 -5.70 -16.20
CA SER A 60 16.13 -6.49 -15.15
C SER A 60 17.11 -6.91 -14.07
N GLN A 61 16.65 -6.92 -12.82
CA GLN A 61 17.49 -7.19 -11.65
C GLN A 61 17.10 -8.49 -10.95
N ARG A 62 17.95 -8.86 -9.98
CA ARG A 62 17.68 -9.89 -8.98
C ARG A 62 17.68 -9.23 -7.61
N TYR A 63 16.80 -9.68 -6.73
CA TYR A 63 16.59 -9.09 -5.42
C TYR A 63 16.78 -10.15 -4.34
N PHE A 64 17.39 -9.79 -3.22
CA PHE A 64 17.39 -10.63 -2.02
C PHE A 64 16.11 -10.46 -1.22
N GLU A 65 15.66 -9.22 -1.09
CA GLU A 65 14.52 -8.86 -0.28
C GLU A 65 13.94 -7.53 -0.77
N ILE A 66 12.62 -7.38 -0.63
CA ILE A 66 11.93 -6.09 -0.72
C ILE A 66 11.03 -5.99 0.51
N THR A 67 11.11 -4.89 1.25
CA THR A 67 10.23 -4.64 2.39
C THR A 67 9.52 -3.31 2.22
N ALA A 68 8.19 -3.33 2.19
CA ALA A 68 7.32 -2.17 2.03
C ALA A 68 6.50 -1.92 3.29
N ASN A 69 6.29 -0.65 3.62
CA ASN A 69 5.42 -0.18 4.69
C ASN A 69 4.85 1.21 4.33
N PRO A 70 3.93 1.79 5.12
CA PRO A 70 3.32 3.08 4.79
C PRO A 70 4.28 4.27 4.65
N GLN A 71 5.56 4.13 5.03
CA GLN A 71 6.55 5.21 4.95
C GLN A 71 7.49 5.07 3.75
N LEU A 72 7.81 3.84 3.33
CA LEU A 72 8.78 3.57 2.27
C LEU A 72 8.75 2.09 1.81
N THR A 73 9.37 1.87 0.66
CA THR A 73 9.78 0.54 0.17
C THR A 73 11.31 0.47 0.11
N ASN A 74 11.90 -0.50 0.80
CA ASN A 74 13.33 -0.77 0.79
C ASN A 74 13.62 -1.98 -0.12
N ILE A 75 14.55 -1.84 -1.07
CA ILE A 75 14.85 -2.83 -2.10
C ILE A 75 16.31 -3.25 -2.00
N PHE A 76 16.55 -4.54 -1.83
CA PHE A 76 17.89 -5.11 -1.73
C PHE A 76 18.32 -5.77 -3.04
N VAL A 77 18.93 -4.99 -3.94
CA VAL A 77 19.37 -5.46 -5.26
C VAL A 77 20.62 -6.33 -5.13
N ALA A 78 20.56 -7.54 -5.65
CA ALA A 78 21.69 -8.47 -5.68
C ALA A 78 22.71 -8.06 -6.75
N VAL A 79 23.98 -8.01 -6.36
CA VAL A 79 25.11 -7.68 -7.25
C VAL A 79 26.28 -8.62 -6.98
N ASP A 80 27.33 -8.53 -7.80
CA ASP A 80 28.55 -9.35 -7.71
C ASP A 80 28.23 -10.86 -7.63
N ASP A 81 27.49 -11.36 -8.62
CA ASP A 81 27.04 -12.76 -8.70
C ASP A 81 26.30 -13.23 -7.43
N GLU A 82 25.42 -12.37 -6.90
CA GLU A 82 24.59 -12.65 -5.72
C GLU A 82 25.41 -12.86 -4.43
N THR A 83 26.54 -12.15 -4.30
CA THR A 83 27.38 -12.17 -3.08
C THR A 83 27.44 -10.82 -2.36
N ALA A 84 26.86 -9.80 -2.97
CA ALA A 84 26.75 -8.46 -2.43
C ALA A 84 25.37 -7.87 -2.72
N VAL A 85 25.04 -6.80 -2.01
CA VAL A 85 23.75 -6.12 -2.11
C VAL A 85 23.92 -4.62 -2.17
N VAL A 86 23.12 -3.95 -3.01
CA VAL A 86 22.97 -2.49 -3.04
C VAL A 86 21.56 -2.14 -2.58
N PRO A 87 21.38 -1.53 -1.40
CA PRO A 87 20.07 -1.10 -0.94
C PRO A 87 19.60 0.18 -1.63
N TYR A 88 18.34 0.20 -2.05
CA TYR A 88 17.64 1.37 -2.55
C TYR A 88 16.43 1.65 -1.66
N LEU A 89 16.03 2.92 -1.57
CA LEU A 89 14.78 3.32 -0.96
C LEU A 89 13.88 3.93 -2.02
N PHE A 90 12.61 3.58 -1.99
CA PHE A 90 11.55 4.21 -2.76
C PHE A 90 10.60 4.89 -1.77
N ILE A 91 10.43 6.20 -1.93
CA ILE A 91 9.71 7.05 -0.98
C ILE A 91 8.85 8.02 -1.79
N ASP A 92 7.57 8.11 -1.47
CA ASP A 92 6.62 9.04 -2.11
C ASP A 92 6.65 8.97 -3.66
N GLY A 93 6.77 7.76 -4.21
CA GLY A 93 6.82 7.54 -5.67
C GLY A 93 8.18 7.78 -6.32
N GLU A 94 9.23 8.08 -5.55
CA GLU A 94 10.56 8.42 -6.07
C GLU A 94 11.67 7.51 -5.52
N LEU A 95 12.51 7.01 -6.43
CA LEU A 95 13.72 6.26 -6.08
C LEU A 95 14.79 7.21 -5.54
N GLN A 96 15.29 6.89 -4.34
CA GLN A 96 16.35 7.62 -3.69
C GLN A 96 17.74 7.12 -4.15
N PRO A 97 18.81 7.94 -4.01
CA PRO A 97 20.16 7.47 -4.24
C PRO A 97 20.48 6.21 -3.41
N PRO A 98 21.19 5.22 -3.98
CA PRO A 98 21.46 3.96 -3.29
C PRO A 98 22.35 4.17 -2.07
N ALA A 99 22.11 3.34 -1.05
CA ALA A 99 23.05 3.19 0.04
C ALA A 99 24.35 2.51 -0.45
N PRO A 100 25.46 2.62 0.31
CA PRO A 100 26.70 1.94 -0.04
C PRO A 100 26.51 0.42 -0.19
N LYS A 101 27.18 -0.16 -1.20
CA LYS A 101 27.21 -1.61 -1.41
C LYS A 101 27.69 -2.34 -0.15
N GLN A 102 27.00 -3.43 0.19
CA GLN A 102 27.34 -4.31 1.30
C GLN A 102 27.76 -5.68 0.75
N THR A 103 28.82 -6.26 1.31
CA THR A 103 29.36 -7.57 0.89
C THR A 103 29.00 -8.68 1.87
N GLY A 104 28.98 -9.93 1.40
CA GLY A 104 28.63 -11.07 2.24
C GLY A 104 27.12 -11.27 2.35
N ALA A 105 26.39 -10.83 1.32
CA ALA A 105 24.98 -11.16 1.18
C ALA A 105 24.85 -12.65 0.83
N ASN A 106 23.84 -13.29 1.40
CA ASN A 106 23.56 -14.70 1.21
C ASN A 106 22.06 -14.91 1.32
N GLY A 107 21.55 -15.95 0.67
CA GLY A 107 20.12 -16.24 0.56
C GLY A 107 19.76 -16.62 -0.86
N HIS A 108 18.49 -16.88 -1.10
CA HIS A 108 17.98 -17.05 -2.45
C HIS A 108 17.51 -15.71 -2.99
N THR A 109 17.84 -15.42 -4.25
CA THR A 109 17.31 -14.26 -4.94
C THR A 109 16.03 -14.59 -5.69
N PHE A 110 15.27 -13.57 -6.06
CA PHE A 110 14.11 -13.65 -6.96
C PHE A 110 14.18 -12.54 -8.01
N ALA A 111 13.45 -12.70 -9.12
CA ALA A 111 13.31 -11.70 -10.17
C ALA A 111 12.00 -10.93 -10.00
N ALA A 112 11.90 -9.77 -10.64
CA ALA A 112 10.65 -9.03 -10.74
C ALA A 112 9.49 -9.89 -11.26
N SER A 113 9.74 -10.80 -12.20
CA SER A 113 8.72 -11.71 -12.75
C SER A 113 8.20 -12.76 -11.76
N ASP A 114 8.88 -12.94 -10.63
CA ASP A 114 8.48 -13.86 -9.58
C ASP A 114 7.55 -13.17 -8.56
N VAL A 115 7.37 -11.85 -8.66
CA VAL A 115 6.53 -11.03 -7.77
C VAL A 115 5.15 -10.83 -8.43
N ASP A 116 4.11 -11.22 -7.70
CA ASP A 116 2.71 -11.23 -8.15
C ASP A 116 1.72 -10.93 -7.00
N ILE A 117 2.19 -10.25 -5.95
CA ILE A 117 1.34 -9.89 -4.81
C ILE A 117 0.37 -8.76 -5.15
N ASP A 118 -0.90 -8.93 -4.81
CA ASP A 118 -1.97 -7.94 -5.00
C ASP A 118 -2.37 -7.32 -3.66
N GLY A 119 -2.09 -6.03 -3.47
CA GLY A 119 -2.37 -5.32 -2.23
C GLY A 119 -3.86 -5.24 -1.88
N GLY A 120 -4.71 -5.14 -2.89
CA GLY A 120 -6.16 -5.11 -2.72
C GLY A 120 -6.71 -6.44 -2.20
N LEU A 121 -6.25 -7.55 -2.77
CA LEU A 121 -6.63 -8.89 -2.31
C LEU A 121 -6.06 -9.22 -0.94
N VAL A 122 -4.82 -8.80 -0.63
CA VAL A 122 -4.25 -8.92 0.73
C VAL A 122 -5.13 -8.18 1.74
N ALA A 123 -5.52 -6.94 1.47
CA ALA A 123 -6.40 -6.17 2.36
C ALA A 123 -7.78 -6.84 2.52
N GLU A 124 -8.38 -7.33 1.43
CA GLU A 124 -9.67 -8.05 1.47
C GLU A 124 -9.60 -9.30 2.36
N ARG A 125 -8.54 -10.10 2.23
CA ARG A 125 -8.33 -11.32 3.01
C ARG A 125 -8.12 -11.03 4.49
N PHE A 126 -7.35 -10.00 4.81
CA PHE A 126 -7.16 -9.57 6.20
C PHE A 126 -8.46 -9.08 6.83
N ALA A 127 -9.26 -8.33 6.09
CA ALA A 127 -10.56 -7.86 6.58
C ALA A 127 -11.54 -9.02 6.88
N ASP A 128 -11.49 -10.11 6.09
CA ASP A 128 -12.36 -11.29 6.28
C ASP A 128 -11.84 -12.23 7.38
N GLU A 129 -10.55 -12.58 7.33
CA GLU A 129 -9.99 -13.67 8.14
C GLU A 129 -9.28 -13.19 9.42
N LEU A 130 -8.73 -11.97 9.42
CA LEU A 130 -7.99 -11.38 10.54
C LEU A 130 -8.46 -9.93 10.85
N PRO A 131 -9.76 -9.69 11.09
CA PRO A 131 -10.35 -8.34 11.16
C PRO A 131 -9.81 -7.45 12.28
N ASN A 132 -9.10 -8.03 13.25
CA ASN A 132 -8.51 -7.32 14.40
C ASN A 132 -6.97 -7.25 14.30
N THR A 133 -6.43 -7.34 13.08
CA THR A 133 -4.98 -7.28 12.80
C THR A 133 -4.70 -6.18 11.80
N ALA A 134 -3.89 -5.20 12.20
CA ALA A 134 -3.37 -4.19 11.30
C ALA A 134 -2.15 -4.72 10.52
N ILE A 135 -2.10 -4.41 9.22
CA ILE A 135 -0.95 -4.67 8.35
C ILE A 135 0.07 -3.55 8.55
N ASN A 136 1.27 -3.86 9.03
CA ASN A 136 2.31 -2.85 9.28
C ASN A 136 3.36 -2.80 8.18
N ALA A 137 3.68 -3.95 7.58
CA ALA A 137 4.66 -4.07 6.52
C ALA A 137 4.45 -5.37 5.75
N VAL A 138 4.99 -5.42 4.54
CA VAL A 138 5.10 -6.64 3.73
C VAL A 138 6.56 -6.81 3.33
N SER A 139 7.06 -8.04 3.50
CA SER A 139 8.38 -8.46 3.04
C SER A 139 8.24 -9.51 1.95
N VAL A 140 9.02 -9.33 0.89
CA VAL A 140 9.19 -10.27 -0.23
C VAL A 140 10.61 -10.79 -0.16
N TYR A 141 10.81 -12.10 -0.11
CA TYR A 141 12.13 -12.72 -0.14
C TYR A 141 12.14 -13.96 -1.03
N GLY A 142 13.33 -14.33 -1.51
CA GLY A 142 13.49 -15.55 -2.31
C GLY A 142 13.54 -16.79 -1.43
N ASP A 143 12.83 -17.85 -1.81
CA ASP A 143 12.86 -19.16 -1.14
C ASP A 143 13.61 -20.25 -1.93
N GLY A 144 14.14 -19.88 -3.11
CA GLY A 144 14.83 -20.78 -4.04
C GLY A 144 13.92 -21.37 -5.13
N PHE A 145 12.61 -21.16 -5.04
CA PHE A 145 11.61 -21.54 -6.05
C PHE A 145 10.89 -20.32 -6.64
N GLY A 146 10.83 -19.21 -5.91
CA GLY A 146 10.23 -17.95 -6.34
C GLY A 146 10.26 -16.91 -5.21
N ALA A 147 9.33 -15.96 -5.25
CA ALA A 147 9.10 -15.02 -4.17
C ALA A 147 8.17 -15.63 -3.11
N THR A 148 8.43 -15.29 -1.85
CA THR A 148 7.54 -15.56 -0.71
C THR A 148 7.14 -14.24 -0.06
N TYR A 149 5.88 -14.14 0.35
CA TYR A 149 5.32 -12.94 0.96
C TYR A 149 5.04 -13.16 2.43
N VAL A 150 5.57 -12.27 3.26
CA VAL A 150 5.30 -12.23 4.70
C VAL A 150 4.79 -10.87 5.07
N VAL A 151 3.61 -10.84 5.69
CA VAL A 151 3.00 -9.65 6.24
C VAL A 151 3.34 -9.57 7.73
N ALA A 152 3.95 -8.46 8.14
CA ALA A 152 4.12 -8.13 9.54
C ALA A 152 2.81 -7.53 10.07
N GLY A 153 2.09 -8.30 10.87
CA GLY A 153 0.82 -7.91 11.47
C GLY A 153 0.96 -7.41 12.92
N ARG A 154 0.02 -6.57 13.35
CA ARG A 154 -0.17 -6.26 14.78
C ARG A 154 -1.63 -6.46 15.17
N SER A 155 -1.86 -7.33 16.14
CA SER A 155 -3.17 -7.50 16.77
C SER A 155 -3.59 -6.27 17.60
N GLU A 156 -4.89 -6.09 17.81
CA GLU A 156 -5.44 -5.01 18.65
C GLU A 156 -4.91 -5.01 20.09
N VAL A 157 -4.57 -6.20 20.63
CA VAL A 157 -3.98 -6.34 21.97
C VAL A 157 -2.46 -6.10 22.00
N GLY A 158 -1.88 -5.72 20.86
CA GLY A 158 -0.49 -5.26 20.71
C GLY A 158 0.52 -6.32 20.31
N GLY A 159 0.13 -7.60 20.19
CA GLY A 159 0.99 -8.69 19.77
C GLY A 159 1.41 -8.57 18.30
N LEU A 160 2.68 -8.92 18.01
CA LEU A 160 3.25 -8.95 16.66
C LEU A 160 3.07 -10.34 16.04
N LEU A 161 2.81 -10.36 14.74
CA LEU A 161 2.52 -11.57 13.98
C LEU A 161 3.37 -11.56 12.70
N ASP A 162 3.96 -12.69 12.37
CA ASP A 162 4.43 -12.99 11.02
C ASP A 162 3.34 -13.80 10.32
N ILE A 163 2.86 -13.30 9.18
CA ILE A 163 1.74 -13.89 8.46
C ILE A 163 2.20 -14.21 7.04
N VAL A 164 2.34 -15.50 6.72
CA VAL A 164 2.71 -15.93 5.37
C VAL A 164 1.46 -15.89 4.49
N VAL A 165 1.56 -15.25 3.32
CA VAL A 165 0.46 -15.16 2.36
C VAL A 165 0.88 -15.60 0.96
N THR A 166 -0.11 -15.99 0.16
CA THR A 166 0.05 -16.14 -1.30
C THR A 166 -0.02 -14.77 -1.99
N GLY A 167 0.28 -14.72 -3.30
CA GLY A 167 0.17 -13.48 -4.09
C GLY A 167 -1.25 -12.89 -4.12
N ASP A 168 -2.28 -13.74 -4.08
CA ASP A 168 -3.70 -13.34 -3.95
C ASP A 168 -4.14 -13.13 -2.49
N GLY A 169 -3.20 -13.01 -1.56
CA GLY A 169 -3.44 -12.67 -0.16
C GLY A 169 -4.00 -13.80 0.71
N GLN A 170 -4.12 -15.04 0.23
CA GLN A 170 -4.60 -16.15 1.06
C GLN A 170 -3.63 -16.39 2.21
N ILE A 171 -4.17 -16.50 3.42
CA ILE A 171 -3.37 -16.71 4.62
C ILE A 171 -2.93 -18.17 4.69
N VAL A 172 -1.61 -18.39 4.64
CA VAL A 172 -0.99 -19.71 4.70
C VAL A 172 -0.65 -20.08 6.15
N SER A 173 -0.06 -19.15 6.90
CA SER A 173 0.24 -19.32 8.33
C SER A 173 0.21 -17.99 9.08
N VAL A 174 0.02 -18.08 10.39
CA VAL A 174 0.06 -16.95 11.33
C VAL A 174 0.87 -17.38 12.55
N ASP A 175 2.01 -16.73 12.76
CA ASP A 175 2.95 -17.08 13.82
C ASP A 175 3.20 -15.87 14.73
N PRO A 176 2.99 -15.97 16.05
CA PRO A 176 3.30 -14.90 16.99
C PRO A 176 4.80 -14.79 17.26
N ILE A 177 5.27 -13.55 17.46
CA ILE A 177 6.70 -13.21 17.65
C ILE A 177 6.98 -12.60 19.03
#